data_AF-A0A932EXD3-F1
#
_entry.id   AF-A0A932EXD3-F1
#
_cell.length_a   1.000
_cell.length_b   1.000
_cell.length_c   1.000
_cell.angle_alpha   90.00
_cell.angle_beta   90.00
_cell.angle_gamma   90.00
#
_symmetry.space_group_name_H-M   'P 1'
#
loop_
_entity.id
_entity.type
_entity.pdbx_description
1 polymer ?
#
loop_
_entity_poly.entity_id
_entity_poly.type
_entity_poly.pdbx_seq_one_letter_code
_entity_poly.pdbx_strand_id
1 'polypeptide(L)'
;MTTPAGIGTDVRFDPAAAEAAAAACEAAARRLDDARSARATTAATTRDGWEGPHRATFDDHIAQLDRASQTLAAELRTLATEMRAAILTAAREQQALDARRGAGGPAGPRIA
;
A
#
# COMPACT_ATOMS: atom_id res chain seq x y z
N MET A 1 30.47 -13.00 -29.93
CA MET A 1 30.32 -12.20 -28.70
C MET A 1 29.11 -11.31 -28.91
N THR A 2 27.94 -11.82 -28.55
CA THR A 2 26.63 -11.28 -28.96
C THR A 2 26.11 -10.40 -27.84
N THR A 3 25.90 -9.10 -28.12
CA THR A 3 25.30 -8.14 -27.19
C THR A 3 23.92 -8.64 -26.77
N PRO A 4 23.59 -8.78 -25.47
CA PRO A 4 22.24 -9.13 -25.07
C PRO A 4 21.30 -8.00 -25.50
N ALA A 5 20.28 -8.37 -26.28
CA ALA A 5 19.17 -7.50 -26.62
C ALA A 5 18.63 -6.87 -25.34
N GLY A 6 18.62 -5.53 -25.30
CA GLY A 6 18.13 -4.77 -24.16
C GLY A 6 16.75 -5.28 -23.75
N ILE A 7 16.57 -5.50 -22.45
CA ILE A 7 15.25 -5.73 -21.86
C ILE A 7 14.51 -4.39 -21.91
N GLY A 8 14.02 -4.07 -23.12
CA GLY A 8 13.11 -2.97 -23.39
C GLY A 8 11.68 -3.45 -23.17
N THR A 9 11.29 -3.61 -21.92
CA THR A 9 9.88 -3.44 -21.57
C THR A 9 9.74 -2.02 -21.08
N ASP A 10 9.15 -1.16 -21.92
CA ASP A 10 8.69 0.18 -21.53
C ASP A 10 7.62 0.00 -20.43
N VAL A 11 8.06 -0.20 -19.19
CA VAL A 11 7.18 -0.33 -18.03
C VAL A 11 6.66 1.06 -17.74
N ARG A 12 5.52 1.38 -18.36
CA ARG A 12 4.81 2.62 -18.08
C ARG A 12 4.19 2.53 -16.69
N PHE A 13 4.53 3.48 -15.85
CA PHE A 13 3.86 3.66 -14.57
C PHE A 13 2.38 3.95 -14.81
N ASP A 14 1.50 3.17 -14.18
CA ASP A 14 0.05 3.36 -14.20
C ASP A 14 -0.41 3.93 -12.85
N PRO A 15 -0.66 5.26 -12.77
CA PRO A 15 -1.13 5.91 -11.55
C PRO A 15 -2.47 5.36 -11.06
N ALA A 16 -3.35 4.93 -11.97
CA ALA A 16 -4.68 4.42 -11.60
C ALA A 16 -4.56 3.06 -10.92
N ALA A 17 -3.72 2.17 -11.44
CA ALA A 17 -3.43 0.89 -10.81
C ALA A 17 -2.78 1.07 -9.42
N ALA A 18 -1.84 2.01 -9.30
CA ALA A 18 -1.20 2.30 -8.02
C ALA A 18 -2.18 2.89 -6.98
N GLU A 19 -3.09 3.79 -7.37
CA GLU A 19 -4.11 4.32 -6.46
C GLU A 19 -5.11 3.24 -6.04
N ALA A 20 -5.50 2.37 -6.97
CA ALA A 20 -6.36 1.22 -6.67
C ALA A 20 -5.69 0.28 -5.65
N ALA A 21 -4.39 0.03 -5.78
CA ALA A 21 -3.62 -0.77 -4.83
C ALA A 21 -3.55 -0.10 -3.44
N ALA A 22 -3.30 1.22 -3.39
CA ALA A 22 -3.29 1.98 -2.13
C ALA A 22 -4.66 1.92 -1.43
N ALA A 23 -5.75 2.12 -2.19
CA ALA A 23 -7.11 2.01 -1.67
C ALA A 23 -7.45 0.60 -1.15
N ALA A 24 -6.97 -0.44 -1.84
CA ALA A 24 -7.13 -1.82 -1.41
C ALA A 24 -6.40 -2.10 -0.08
N CYS A 25 -5.17 -1.57 0.09
CA CYS A 25 -4.41 -1.69 1.33
C CYS A 25 -5.15 -1.03 2.51
N GLU A 26 -5.70 0.17 2.31
CA GLU A 26 -6.50 0.82 3.34
C GLU A 26 -7.79 0.06 3.66
N ALA A 27 -8.48 -0.46 2.65
CA ALA A 27 -9.69 -1.24 2.85
C ALA A 27 -9.39 -2.52 3.65
N ALA A 28 -8.26 -3.18 3.38
CA ALA A 28 -7.80 -4.33 4.15
C ALA A 28 -7.47 -3.93 5.60
N ALA A 29 -6.79 -2.81 5.82
CA ALA A 29 -6.49 -2.31 7.17
C ALA A 29 -7.78 -2.01 7.97
N ARG A 30 -8.78 -1.39 7.35
CA ARG A 30 -10.10 -1.15 7.97
C ARG A 30 -10.79 -2.45 8.35
N ARG A 31 -10.82 -3.44 7.45
CA ARG A 31 -11.39 -4.76 7.73
C ARG A 31 -10.69 -5.48 8.89
N LEU A 32 -9.37 -5.33 9.03
CA LEU A 32 -8.62 -5.88 10.17
C LEU A 32 -9.03 -5.23 11.50
N ASP A 33 -9.24 -3.91 11.50
CA ASP A 33 -9.70 -3.19 12.70
C ASP A 33 -11.13 -3.56 13.09
N ASP A 34 -12.02 -3.74 12.11
CA ASP A 34 -13.39 -4.22 12.35
C ASP A 34 -13.37 -5.63 12.95
N ALA A 35 -12.60 -6.54 12.35
CA ALA A 35 -12.45 -7.91 12.84
C ALA A 35 -11.82 -7.97 14.25
N ARG A 36 -10.85 -7.10 14.54
CA ARG A 36 -10.26 -6.96 15.88
C ARG A 36 -11.30 -6.51 16.89
N SER A 37 -12.12 -5.52 16.54
CA SER A 37 -13.18 -5.01 17.41
C SER A 37 -14.23 -6.09 17.71
N ALA A 38 -14.67 -6.83 16.67
CA ALA A 38 -15.61 -7.94 16.84
C ALA A 38 -15.03 -9.08 17.70
N ARG A 39 -13.74 -9.40 17.52
CA ARG A 39 -13.02 -10.37 18.36
C ARG A 39 -12.94 -9.90 19.80
N ALA A 40 -12.65 -8.63 20.05
CA ALA A 40 -12.57 -8.09 21.41
C ALA A 40 -13.91 -8.19 22.14
N THR A 41 -15.02 -7.86 21.47
CA THR A 41 -16.38 -8.06 22.01
C THR A 41 -16.65 -9.53 22.31
N THR A 42 -16.35 -10.42 21.37
CA THR A 42 -16.56 -11.88 21.55
C THR A 42 -15.73 -12.41 22.72
N ALA A 43 -14.46 -12.03 22.80
CA ALA A 43 -13.57 -12.45 23.89
C ALA A 43 -14.03 -11.93 25.25
N ALA A 44 -14.57 -10.69 25.32
CA ALA A 44 -15.16 -10.16 26.55
C ALA A 44 -16.35 -11.00 27.01
N THR A 45 -17.25 -11.37 26.10
CA THR A 45 -18.38 -12.26 26.41
C THR A 45 -17.91 -13.66 26.84
N THR A 46 -16.90 -14.23 26.17
CA THR A 46 -16.36 -15.55 26.53
C THR A 46 -15.69 -15.58 27.91
N ARG A 47 -15.08 -14.46 28.34
CA ARG A 47 -14.45 -14.35 29.67
C ARG A 47 -15.47 -14.26 30.79
N ASP A 48 -16.68 -13.80 30.51
CA ASP A 48 -17.70 -13.60 31.52
C ASP A 48 -18.11 -14.95 32.14
N GLY A 49 -17.96 -15.08 33.45
CA GLY A 49 -18.18 -16.33 34.18
C GLY A 49 -17.17 -17.45 33.91
N TRP A 50 -16.09 -17.21 33.17
CA TRP A 50 -15.08 -18.26 32.93
C TRP A 50 -14.14 -18.42 34.13
N GLU A 51 -14.42 -19.45 34.92
CA GLU A 51 -13.56 -19.96 36.00
C GLU A 51 -12.91 -21.28 35.54
N GLY A 52 -11.73 -21.21 34.94
CA GLY A 52 -11.03 -22.40 34.48
C GLY A 52 -9.55 -22.15 34.18
N PRO A 53 -8.72 -23.20 34.22
CA PRO A 53 -7.26 -23.08 34.09
C PRO A 53 -6.80 -22.57 32.72
N HIS A 54 -7.64 -22.73 31.69
CA HIS A 54 -7.31 -22.32 30.31
C HIS A 54 -7.57 -20.84 30.01
N ARG A 55 -8.14 -20.07 30.94
CA ARG A 55 -8.44 -18.64 30.74
C ARG A 55 -7.18 -17.82 30.46
N ALA A 56 -6.11 -18.05 31.21
CA ALA A 56 -4.85 -17.32 31.02
C ALA A 56 -4.28 -17.51 29.61
N THR A 57 -4.23 -18.76 29.13
CA THR A 57 -3.79 -19.09 27.77
C THR A 57 -4.67 -18.44 26.69
N PHE A 58 -5.99 -18.43 26.90
CA PHE A 58 -6.90 -17.73 26.00
C PHE A 58 -6.60 -16.22 25.95
N ASP A 59 -6.42 -15.58 27.10
CA ASP A 59 -6.13 -14.16 27.19
C ASP A 59 -4.81 -13.79 26.51
N ASP A 60 -3.77 -14.60 26.69
CA ASP A 60 -2.48 -14.44 26.02
C ASP A 60 -2.60 -14.53 24.50
N HIS A 61 -3.35 -15.52 23.99
CA HIS A 61 -3.57 -15.68 22.56
C HIS A 61 -4.36 -14.52 21.96
N ILE A 62 -5.40 -14.03 22.65
CA ILE A 62 -6.15 -12.85 22.20
C ILE A 62 -5.24 -11.62 22.15
N ALA A 63 -4.41 -11.40 23.18
CA ALA A 63 -3.47 -10.28 23.22
C ALA A 63 -2.39 -10.39 22.12
N GLN A 64 -1.93 -11.60 21.78
CA GLN A 64 -1.03 -11.83 20.66
C GLN A 64 -1.69 -11.50 19.32
N LEU A 65 -2.90 -12.02 19.08
CA LEU A 65 -3.65 -11.75 17.85
C LEU A 65 -3.96 -10.26 17.68
N ASP A 66 -4.28 -9.56 18.76
CA ASP A 66 -4.56 -8.12 18.72
C ASP A 66 -3.32 -7.30 18.36
N ARG A 67 -2.14 -7.67 18.90
CA ARG A 67 -0.88 -7.04 18.52
C ARG A 67 -0.54 -7.29 17.05
N ALA A 68 -0.61 -8.55 16.60
CA ALA A 68 -0.33 -8.91 15.21
C ALA A 68 -1.27 -8.20 14.23
N SER A 69 -2.57 -8.11 14.56
CA SER A 69 -3.56 -7.41 13.72
C SER A 69 -3.26 -5.91 13.64
N GLN A 70 -2.86 -5.27 14.75
CA GLN A 70 -2.49 -3.85 14.79
C GLN A 70 -1.24 -3.57 13.95
N THR A 71 -0.21 -4.40 14.09
CA THR A 71 1.02 -4.28 13.29
C THR A 71 0.71 -4.38 11.80
N LEU A 72 -0.03 -5.42 11.38
CA LEU A 72 -0.38 -5.60 9.97
C LEU A 72 -1.24 -4.44 9.42
N ALA A 73 -2.21 -3.96 10.20
CA ALA A 73 -3.03 -2.82 9.81
C ALA A 73 -2.21 -1.52 9.70
N ALA A 74 -1.16 -1.35 10.51
CA ALA A 74 -0.23 -0.23 10.39
C ALA A 74 0.65 -0.36 9.14
N GLU A 75 1.22 -1.54 8.88
CA GLU A 75 2.03 -1.82 7.68
C GLU A 75 1.24 -1.55 6.38
N LEU A 76 -0.02 -1.98 6.31
CA LEU A 76 -0.89 -1.72 5.16
C LEU A 76 -1.14 -0.23 4.93
N ARG A 77 -1.29 0.57 5.99
CA ARG A 77 -1.46 2.03 5.89
C ARG A 77 -0.17 2.72 5.46
N THR A 78 0.97 2.27 5.98
CA THR A 78 2.29 2.74 5.55
C THR A 78 2.49 2.47 4.06
N LEU A 79 2.22 1.23 3.61
CA LEU A 79 2.33 0.86 2.20
C LEU A 79 1.42 1.70 1.31
N ALA A 80 0.16 1.94 1.71
CA ALA A 80 -0.75 2.81 0.97
C ALA A 80 -0.20 4.25 0.86
N THR A 81 0.43 4.76 1.92
CA THR A 81 1.04 6.09 1.93
C THR A 81 2.25 6.16 1.00
N GLU A 82 3.12 5.14 1.04
CA GLU A 82 4.28 5.01 0.16
C GLU A 82 3.87 4.93 -1.32
N MET A 83 2.84 4.14 -1.64
CA MET A 83 2.28 4.07 -3.00
C MET A 83 1.82 5.44 -3.50
N ARG A 84 1.09 6.21 -2.68
CA ARG A 84 0.66 7.56 -3.08
C ARG A 84 1.81 8.54 -3.23
N ALA A 85 2.84 8.45 -2.38
CA ALA A 85 4.05 9.25 -2.52
C ALA A 85 4.80 8.93 -3.83
N ALA A 86 4.86 7.64 -4.21
CA ALA A 86 5.44 7.20 -5.48
C ALA A 86 4.65 7.74 -6.69
N ILE A 87 3.30 7.71 -6.64
CA ILE A 87 2.44 8.30 -7.68
C ILE A 87 2.77 9.79 -7.89
N LEU A 88 2.87 10.56 -6.82
CA LEU A 88 3.17 12.00 -6.89
C LEU A 88 4.57 12.26 -7.48
N THR A 89 5.54 11.43 -7.12
CA THR A 89 6.91 11.53 -7.65
C THR A 89 6.94 11.25 -9.14
N ALA A 90 6.33 10.15 -9.59
CA ALA A 90 6.25 9.77 -11.00
C ALA A 90 5.54 10.85 -11.85
N ALA A 91 4.45 11.44 -11.33
CA ALA A 91 3.74 12.51 -12.02
C ALA A 91 4.61 13.77 -12.23
N ARG A 92 5.42 14.15 -11.23
CA ARG A 92 6.35 15.29 -11.33
C ARG A 92 7.48 15.03 -12.32
N GLU A 93 8.04 13.82 -12.34
CA GLU A 93 9.07 13.43 -13.29
C GLU A 93 8.55 13.49 -14.72
N GLN A 94 7.35 12.98 -14.97
CA GLN A 94 6.71 13.04 -16.28
C GLN A 94 6.49 14.49 -16.75
N GLN A 95 5.98 15.37 -15.89
CA GLN A 95 5.83 16.80 -16.20
C GLN A 95 7.16 17.47 -16.54
N ALA A 96 8.24 17.14 -15.81
CA ALA A 96 9.57 17.67 -16.08
C ALA A 96 10.13 17.20 -17.43
N LEU A 97 9.86 15.95 -17.82
CA LEU A 97 10.23 15.42 -19.13
C LEU A 97 9.45 16.09 -20.26
N ASP A 98 8.14 16.28 -20.08
CA ASP A 98 7.28 16.91 -21.08
C ASP A 98 7.64 18.39 -21.28
N ALA A 99 7.99 19.11 -20.21
CA ALA A 99 8.50 20.49 -20.29
C ALA A 99 9.81 20.58 -21.07
N ARG A 100 10.76 19.64 -20.84
CA ARG A 100 12.03 19.58 -21.59
C ARG A 100 11.81 19.28 -23.07
N ARG A 101 10.85 18.40 -23.40
CA ARG A 101 10.48 18.09 -24.80
C ARG A 101 9.83 19.28 -25.49
N GLY A 102 8.96 20.01 -24.79
CA GLY A 102 8.33 21.23 -25.32
C GLY A 102 9.31 22.38 -25.56
N ALA A 103 10.33 22.53 -24.72
CA ALA A 103 11.37 23.56 -24.86
C ALA A 103 12.41 23.27 -25.98
N GLY A 104 12.47 22.03 -26.48
CA GLY A 104 13.39 21.59 -27.54
C GLY A 104 12.78 21.45 -28.93
N GLY A 105 11.54 21.91 -29.15
CA GLY A 105 10.88 21.85 -30.46
C GLY A 105 11.66 22.62 -31.55
N PRO A 106 11.78 22.07 -32.78
CA PRO A 106 12.79 22.50 -33.73
C PRO A 106 12.56 23.92 -34.25
N ALA A 107 13.61 24.74 -34.22
CA ALA A 107 13.76 25.84 -35.17
C ALA A 107 13.85 25.23 -36.58
N GLY A 108 12.70 24.92 -37.17
CA GLY A 108 12.61 24.48 -38.55
C GLY A 108 13.27 25.54 -39.45
N PRO A 109 14.06 25.13 -40.46
CA PRO A 109 14.76 26.07 -41.31
C PRO A 109 13.73 26.98 -42.00
N ARG A 110 13.83 28.29 -41.76
CA ARG A 110 13.19 29.29 -42.59
C ARG A 110 13.89 29.24 -43.95
N ILE A 111 13.30 28.50 -44.89
CA ILE A 111 13.66 28.61 -46.29
C ILE A 111 13.16 30.00 -46.73
N ALA A 112 14.12 30.87 -47.04
CA ALA A 112 13.92 32.21 -47.57
C ALA A 112 13.63 32.16 -49.07
#